data_AF-A0AAD9XWU1-F1
#
_entry.id   AF-A0AAD9XWU1-F1
#
_cell.length_a   1.000
_cell.length_b   1.000
_cell.length_c   1.000
_cell.angle_alpha   90.00
_cell.angle_beta   90.00
_cell.angle_gamma   90.00
#
_symmetry.space_group_name_H-M   'P 1'
#
loop_
_entity.id
_entity.type
_entity.pdbx_description
1 polymer ?
#
loop_
_entity_poly.entity_id
_entity_poly.type
_entity_poly.pdbx_seq_one_letter_code
_entity_poly.pdbx_strand_id
1 'polypeptide(L)'
;MAYMFSLLSSVSPQLSTAATQVKAVSDGLPPLEGVLKDWTGWSLHHFENKNNFGNITVDSKSTPVFDELQRRIGGLSDFRNKTLTELIKTASKDKSPGAVGQLHESMRKWVDNFRDVVSFLAKPEAQLMIQAGLSSHAGEIESAARLL
;
A
#
# COMPACT_ATOMS: atom_id res chain seq x y z
N MET A 1 57.37 -12.78 -4.41
CA MET A 1 56.25 -12.06 -5.06
C MET A 1 55.16 -13.06 -5.39
N ALA A 2 54.04 -13.05 -4.67
CA ALA A 2 52.79 -13.70 -5.07
C ALA A 2 51.64 -13.19 -4.18
N TYR A 3 51.23 -11.94 -4.39
CA TYR A 3 49.91 -11.47 -3.96
C TYR A 3 49.21 -11.03 -5.24
N MET A 4 48.28 -11.84 -5.72
CA MET A 4 47.12 -11.41 -6.50
C MET A 4 46.44 -12.65 -7.01
N PHE A 5 45.25 -12.95 -6.46
CA PHE A 5 44.03 -13.37 -7.16
C PHE A 5 43.09 -14.02 -6.14
N SER A 6 42.57 -13.20 -5.22
CA SER A 6 41.42 -13.57 -4.39
C SER A 6 40.61 -12.32 -4.05
N LEU A 7 40.12 -11.61 -5.08
CA LEU A 7 39.28 -10.41 -4.90
C LEU A 7 38.01 -10.44 -5.75
N LEU A 8 37.51 -11.63 -6.10
CA LEU A 8 36.22 -11.77 -6.81
C LEU A 8 35.19 -12.57 -6.02
N SER A 9 35.20 -12.45 -4.70
CA SER A 9 34.19 -13.09 -3.84
C SER A 9 33.73 -12.14 -2.77
N SER A 10 32.79 -11.27 -3.13
CA SER A 10 31.66 -10.88 -2.27
C SER A 10 31.00 -9.61 -2.81
N VAL A 11 30.04 -9.77 -3.71
CA VAL A 11 28.82 -9.02 -3.47
C VAL A 11 28.31 -9.60 -2.15
N SER A 12 28.49 -8.87 -1.06
CA SER A 12 28.09 -9.35 0.27
C SER A 12 26.61 -9.74 0.22
N PRO A 13 26.19 -10.85 0.84
CA PRO A 13 24.78 -11.29 0.82
C PRO A 13 23.79 -10.19 1.24
N GLN A 14 24.22 -9.23 2.06
CA GLN A 14 23.38 -8.08 2.43
C GLN A 14 23.12 -7.12 1.26
N LEU A 15 24.06 -6.94 0.33
CA LEU A 15 23.88 -6.11 -0.87
C LEU A 15 22.94 -6.77 -1.88
N SER A 16 22.96 -8.10 -2.00
CA SER A 16 22.01 -8.81 -2.86
C SER A 16 20.59 -8.77 -2.29
N THR A 17 20.42 -8.91 -0.97
CA THR A 17 19.12 -8.75 -0.31
C THR A 17 18.56 -7.34 -0.47
N ALA A 18 19.39 -6.30 -0.27
CA ALA A 18 18.96 -4.91 -0.45
C ALA A 18 18.56 -4.63 -1.91
N ALA A 19 19.30 -5.14 -2.89
CA ALA A 19 18.94 -5.00 -4.31
C ALA A 19 17.59 -5.66 -4.65
N THR A 20 17.33 -6.86 -4.11
CA THR A 20 16.03 -7.54 -4.27
C THR A 20 14.90 -6.73 -3.64
N GLN A 21 15.10 -6.18 -2.44
CA GLN A 21 14.10 -5.36 -1.74
C GLN A 21 13.81 -4.04 -2.48
N VAL A 22 14.83 -3.38 -3.06
CA VAL A 22 14.62 -2.19 -3.89
C VAL A 22 13.75 -2.53 -5.10
N LYS A 23 14.03 -3.66 -5.77
CA LYS A 23 13.22 -4.12 -6.91
C LYS A 23 11.78 -4.42 -6.49
N ALA A 24 11.60 -5.15 -5.39
CA ALA A 24 10.29 -5.45 -4.80
C ALA A 24 9.46 -4.17 -4.56
N VAL A 25 10.06 -3.16 -3.93
CA VAL A 25 9.40 -1.86 -3.70
C VAL A 25 9.06 -1.16 -5.02
N SER A 26 9.99 -1.14 -5.97
CA SER A 26 9.80 -0.50 -7.28
C SER A 26 8.66 -1.14 -8.08
N ASP A 27 8.51 -2.46 -8.01
CA ASP A 27 7.48 -3.19 -8.75
C ASP A 27 6.13 -3.20 -8.01
N GLY A 28 6.14 -3.22 -6.68
CA GLY A 28 4.93 -3.26 -5.85
C GLY A 28 4.25 -1.89 -5.65
N LEU A 29 4.99 -0.78 -5.77
CA LEU A 29 4.45 0.57 -5.56
C LEU A 29 3.42 1.01 -6.63
N PRO A 30 3.68 0.89 -7.94
CA PRO A 30 2.74 1.35 -8.98
C PRO A 30 1.34 0.74 -8.90
N PRO A 31 1.13 -0.59 -8.72
CA PRO A 31 -0.22 -1.13 -8.62
C PRO A 31 -0.98 -0.59 -7.41
N LEU A 32 -0.32 -0.44 -6.25
CA LEU A 32 -0.96 0.12 -5.05
C LEU A 32 -1.36 1.60 -5.23
N GLU A 33 -0.51 2.41 -5.88
CA GLU A 33 -0.88 3.79 -6.23
C GLU A 33 -2.05 3.83 -7.23
N GLY A 34 -2.11 2.87 -8.17
CA GLY A 34 -3.24 2.71 -9.09
C GLY A 34 -4.56 2.45 -8.35
N VAL A 35 -4.56 1.51 -7.40
CA VAL A 35 -5.73 1.19 -6.57
C VAL A 35 -6.17 2.39 -5.73
N LEU A 36 -5.23 3.07 -5.07
CA LEU A 36 -5.54 4.26 -4.26
C LEU A 36 -6.16 5.37 -5.12
N LYS A 37 -5.62 5.59 -6.32
CA LYS A 37 -6.15 6.59 -7.26
C LYS A 37 -7.56 6.24 -7.71
N ASP A 38 -7.82 4.96 -8.02
CA ASP A 38 -9.15 4.50 -8.43
C ASP A 38 -10.18 4.71 -7.32
N TRP A 39 -9.89 4.26 -6.10
CA TRP A 39 -10.77 4.47 -4.95
C TRP A 39 -11.01 5.94 -4.63
N THR A 40 -9.97 6.77 -4.72
CA THR A 40 -10.09 8.22 -4.55
C THR A 40 -11.00 8.82 -5.63
N GLY A 41 -10.80 8.42 -6.89
CA GLY A 41 -11.62 8.88 -8.02
C GLY A 41 -13.08 8.47 -7.88
N TRP A 42 -13.34 7.21 -7.51
CA TRP A 42 -14.68 6.71 -7.24
C TRP A 42 -15.36 7.49 -6.12
N SER A 43 -14.65 7.73 -5.01
CA SER A 43 -15.18 8.49 -3.87
C SER A 43 -15.53 9.92 -4.26
N LEU A 44 -14.66 10.61 -5.01
CA LEU A 44 -14.94 11.97 -5.49
C LEU A 44 -16.15 12.01 -6.41
N HIS A 45 -16.30 11.03 -7.30
CA HIS A 45 -17.46 10.94 -8.21
C HIS A 45 -18.78 10.72 -7.48
N HIS A 46 -18.75 10.04 -6.33
CA HIS A 46 -19.92 9.67 -5.53
C HIS A 46 -20.12 10.53 -4.28
N PHE A 47 -19.45 11.67 -4.19
CA PHE A 47 -19.58 12.53 -3.01
C PHE A 47 -20.99 13.10 -2.82
N GLU A 48 -21.63 13.53 -3.91
CA GLU A 48 -22.97 14.12 -3.88
C GLU A 48 -24.06 13.10 -3.52
N ASN A 49 -23.83 11.81 -3.78
CA ASN A 49 -24.77 10.74 -3.46
C ASN A 49 -24.34 9.87 -2.26
N LYS A 50 -23.41 10.36 -1.44
CA LYS A 50 -22.86 9.65 -0.27
C LYS A 50 -23.91 9.08 0.71
N ASN A 51 -25.05 9.75 0.85
CA ASN A 51 -26.12 9.32 1.75
C ASN A 51 -26.88 8.09 1.23
N ASN A 52 -26.72 7.72 -0.04
CA ASN A 52 -27.41 6.59 -0.66
C ASN A 52 -26.81 5.24 -0.27
N PHE A 53 -25.62 5.23 0.36
CA PHE A 53 -24.90 4.01 0.72
C PHE A 53 -25.22 3.51 2.13
N GLY A 54 -26.10 4.19 2.87
CA GLY A 54 -26.55 3.78 4.19
C GLY A 54 -25.57 4.06 5.31
N ASN A 55 -25.76 3.37 6.44
CA ASN A 55 -24.95 3.51 7.65
C ASN A 55 -24.51 2.15 8.20
N ILE A 56 -23.38 2.15 8.90
CA ILE A 56 -22.83 1.05 9.69
C ILE A 56 -22.70 1.48 11.15
N THR A 57 -22.49 0.53 12.06
CA THR A 57 -22.11 0.82 13.44
C THR A 57 -20.60 0.66 13.61
N VAL A 58 -19.92 1.73 13.98
CA VAL A 58 -18.48 1.76 14.32
C VAL A 58 -18.37 2.31 15.73
N ASP A 59 -17.73 1.59 16.65
CA ASP A 59 -17.56 1.99 18.05
C ASP A 59 -18.88 2.45 18.71
N SER A 60 -19.94 1.65 18.52
CA SER A 60 -21.31 1.94 19.00
C SER A 60 -21.96 3.21 18.43
N LYS A 61 -21.38 3.80 17.38
CA LYS A 61 -21.91 4.98 16.70
C LYS A 61 -22.36 4.65 15.27
N SER A 62 -23.55 5.11 14.91
CA SER A 62 -24.01 5.08 13.52
C SER A 62 -23.15 6.02 12.67
N THR A 63 -22.48 5.44 11.67
CA THR A 63 -21.51 6.10 10.81
C THR A 63 -21.88 5.83 9.36
N PRO A 64 -21.95 6.83 8.48
CA PRO A 64 -22.21 6.61 7.06
C PRO A 64 -21.15 5.69 6.45
N VAL A 65 -21.59 4.70 5.66
CA VAL A 65 -20.65 3.71 5.08
C VAL A 65 -19.63 4.40 4.16
N PHE A 66 -20.07 5.43 3.45
CA PHE A 66 -19.22 6.25 2.60
C PHE A 66 -18.14 7.00 3.40
N ASP A 67 -18.49 7.56 4.56
CA ASP A 67 -17.53 8.28 5.41
C ASP A 67 -16.46 7.33 5.96
N GLU A 68 -16.84 6.10 6.30
CA GLU A 68 -15.89 5.07 6.72
C GLU A 68 -14.94 4.65 5.59
N LEU A 69 -15.44 4.53 4.36
CA LEU A 69 -14.59 4.30 3.19
C LEU A 69 -13.60 5.46 2.99
N GLN A 70 -14.08 6.71 3.04
CA GLN A 70 -13.23 7.89 2.91
C GLN A 70 -12.16 7.97 3.98
N ARG A 71 -12.50 7.64 5.23
CA ARG A 71 -11.55 7.58 6.34
C ARG A 71 -10.43 6.57 6.06
N ARG A 72 -10.76 5.39 5.53
CA ARG A 72 -9.79 4.35 5.18
C ARG A 72 -8.89 4.76 4.01
N ILE A 73 -9.46 5.32 2.94
CA ILE A 73 -8.71 5.88 1.79
C ILE A 73 -7.79 7.02 2.25
N GLY A 74 -8.27 7.88 3.15
CA GLY A 74 -7.49 8.95 3.77
C GLY A 74 -6.29 8.38 4.55
N GLY A 75 -6.51 7.32 5.33
CA GLY A 75 -5.43 6.61 6.04
C GLY A 75 -4.35 6.05 5.10
N LEU A 76 -4.76 5.48 3.96
CA LEU A 76 -3.82 5.01 2.92
C LEU A 76 -3.00 6.16 2.32
N SER A 77 -3.67 7.27 2.00
CA SER A 77 -3.03 8.45 1.43
C SER A 77 -2.04 9.08 2.42
N ASP A 78 -2.43 9.16 3.69
CA ASP A 78 -1.57 9.65 4.76
C ASP A 78 -0.35 8.76 4.97
N PHE A 79 -0.52 7.44 4.98
CA PHE A 79 0.59 6.51 5.11
C PHE A 79 1.59 6.67 3.95
N ARG A 80 1.09 6.81 2.72
CA ARG A 80 1.91 7.06 1.53
C ARG A 80 2.68 8.37 1.63
N ASN A 81 1.99 9.46 1.98
CA ASN A 81 2.55 10.81 1.94
C ASN A 81 3.45 11.13 3.14
N LYS A 82 3.12 10.61 4.33
CA LYS A 82 3.83 10.91 5.58
C LYS A 82 4.89 9.87 5.93
N THR A 83 4.65 8.59 5.63
CA THR A 83 5.58 7.51 5.99
C THR A 83 6.43 7.08 4.80
N LEU A 84 5.82 6.60 3.72
CA LEU A 84 6.57 6.02 2.60
C LEU A 84 7.40 7.06 1.86
N THR A 85 6.87 8.27 1.66
CA THR A 85 7.62 9.36 0.99
C THR A 85 8.93 9.68 1.72
N GLU A 86 8.92 9.74 3.06
CA GLU A 86 10.14 10.00 3.85
C GLU A 86 11.11 8.82 3.82
N LEU A 87 10.60 7.58 3.85
CA LEU A 87 11.44 6.39 3.73
C LEU A 87 12.05 6.25 2.34
N ILE A 88 11.34 6.61 1.27
CA ILE A 88 11.88 6.66 -0.11
C ILE A 88 12.99 7.72 -0.20
N LYS A 89 12.78 8.92 0.36
CA LYS A 89 13.82 9.96 0.43
C LYS A 89 15.04 9.48 1.22
N THR A 90 14.82 8.72 2.29
CA THR A 90 15.91 8.16 3.11
C THR A 90 16.67 7.09 2.33
N ALA A 91 15.99 6.08 1.80
CA ALA A 91 16.60 4.97 1.04
C ALA A 91 17.26 5.42 -0.27
N SER A 92 16.83 6.53 -0.87
CA SER A 92 17.48 7.11 -2.06
C SER A 92 18.80 7.82 -1.73
N LYS A 93 18.94 8.36 -0.51
CA LYS A 93 20.17 9.01 -0.02
C LYS A 93 21.12 8.01 0.64
N ASP A 94 20.59 7.14 1.49
CA ASP A 94 21.28 6.07 2.18
C ASP A 94 20.77 4.71 1.68
N LYS A 95 21.57 4.04 0.85
CA LYS A 95 21.25 2.72 0.30
C LYS A 95 21.69 1.58 1.24
N SER A 96 21.87 1.88 2.52
CA SER A 96 22.17 0.85 3.51
C SER A 96 21.07 -0.22 3.52
N PRO A 97 21.42 -1.50 3.79
CA PRO A 97 20.44 -2.56 3.94
C PRO A 97 19.36 -2.24 4.99
N GLY A 98 19.70 -1.46 6.03
CA GLY A 98 18.75 -1.00 7.05
C GLY A 98 17.71 -0.03 6.50
N ALA A 99 18.12 1.01 5.77
CA ALA A 99 17.19 1.98 5.18
C ALA A 99 16.27 1.34 4.13
N VAL A 100 16.82 0.48 3.28
CA VAL A 100 16.05 -0.29 2.29
C VAL A 100 15.08 -1.27 2.97
N GLY A 101 15.54 -1.97 4.00
CA GLY A 101 14.71 -2.90 4.78
C GLY A 101 13.51 -2.21 5.44
N GLN A 102 13.71 -1.04 6.06
CA GLN A 102 12.63 -0.25 6.66
C GLN A 102 11.59 0.20 5.64
N LEU A 103 12.02 0.63 4.45
CA LEU A 103 11.12 0.99 3.36
C LEU A 103 10.30 -0.23 2.91
N HIS A 104 10.97 -1.36 2.73
CA HIS A 104 10.33 -2.62 2.32
C HIS A 104 9.28 -3.11 3.34
N GLU A 105 9.62 -3.11 4.63
CA GLU A 105 8.67 -3.45 5.70
C GLU A 105 7.48 -2.49 5.76
N SER A 106 7.72 -1.19 5.56
CA SER A 106 6.66 -0.19 5.55
C SER A 106 5.74 -0.33 4.33
N MET A 107 6.28 -0.74 3.18
CA MET A 107 5.47 -1.12 2.01
C MET A 107 4.55 -2.30 2.31
N ARG A 108 5.04 -3.33 3.01
CA ARG A 108 4.18 -4.45 3.47
C ARG A 108 3.07 -3.99 4.41
N LYS A 109 3.38 -3.10 5.37
CA LYS A 109 2.34 -2.50 6.24
C LYS A 109 1.30 -1.73 5.44
N TRP A 110 1.71 -1.05 4.37
CA TRP A 110 0.77 -0.34 3.51
C TRP A 110 -0.15 -1.32 2.77
N VAL A 111 0.37 -2.44 2.26
CA VAL A 111 -0.43 -3.55 1.70
C VAL A 111 -1.44 -4.05 2.72
N ASP A 112 -1.06 -4.21 3.98
CA ASP A 112 -2.00 -4.65 5.02
C ASP A 112 -3.13 -3.62 5.23
N ASN A 113 -2.82 -2.32 5.19
CA ASN A 113 -3.85 -1.27 5.20
C ASN A 113 -4.78 -1.35 3.97
N PHE A 114 -4.28 -1.73 2.79
CA PHE A 114 -5.13 -1.98 1.61
C PHE A 114 -6.04 -3.18 1.83
N ARG A 115 -5.52 -4.28 2.39
CA ARG A 115 -6.31 -5.47 2.74
C ARG A 115 -7.42 -5.15 3.73
N ASP A 116 -7.19 -4.24 4.66
CA ASP A 116 -8.24 -3.76 5.58
C ASP A 116 -9.38 -3.04 4.84
N VAL A 117 -9.10 -2.34 3.75
CA VAL A 117 -10.14 -1.76 2.90
C VAL A 117 -10.87 -2.85 2.13
N VAL A 118 -10.17 -3.83 1.55
CA VAL A 118 -10.78 -4.97 0.87
C VAL A 118 -11.70 -5.76 1.81
N SER A 119 -11.24 -6.02 3.03
CA SER A 119 -12.02 -6.71 4.06
C SER A 119 -13.30 -5.94 4.41
N PHE A 120 -13.22 -4.61 4.49
CA PHE A 120 -14.38 -3.75 4.64
C PHE A 120 -15.35 -3.85 3.45
N LEU A 121 -14.82 -3.82 2.22
CA LEU A 121 -15.61 -3.91 0.99
C LEU A 121 -16.28 -5.28 0.78
N ALA A 122 -15.75 -6.34 1.40
CA ALA A 122 -16.35 -7.67 1.37
C ALA A 122 -17.58 -7.81 2.29
N LYS A 123 -17.85 -6.81 3.14
CA LYS A 123 -18.99 -6.87 4.07
C LYS A 123 -20.30 -6.47 3.37
N PRO A 124 -21.46 -7.04 3.78
CA PRO A 124 -22.76 -6.71 3.19
C PRO A 124 -23.08 -5.22 3.18
N GLU A 125 -22.59 -4.47 4.18
CA GLU A 125 -22.86 -3.04 4.32
C GLU A 125 -22.19 -2.20 3.22
N ALA A 126 -21.12 -2.69 2.59
CA ALA A 126 -20.46 -2.01 1.48
C ALA A 126 -21.06 -2.38 0.11
N GLN A 127 -22.03 -3.29 0.05
CA GLN A 127 -22.55 -3.85 -1.20
C GLN A 127 -23.12 -2.80 -2.15
N LEU A 128 -23.77 -1.75 -1.63
CA LEU A 128 -24.31 -0.67 -2.45
C LEU A 128 -23.21 0.14 -3.16
N MET A 129 -22.04 0.29 -2.54
CA MET A 129 -20.90 0.96 -3.17
C MET A 129 -20.29 0.09 -4.29
N ILE A 130 -20.21 -1.22 -4.07
CA ILE A 130 -19.77 -2.19 -5.09
C ILE A 130 -20.74 -2.19 -6.28
N GLN A 131 -22.04 -2.18 -6.03
CA GLN A 131 -23.07 -2.07 -7.08
C GLN A 131 -23.00 -0.74 -7.84
N ALA A 132 -22.57 0.33 -7.17
CA ALA A 132 -22.28 1.62 -7.78
C ALA A 132 -20.87 1.70 -8.43
N GLY A 133 -20.22 0.55 -8.68
CA GLY A 133 -19.01 0.46 -9.47
C GLY A 133 -17.70 0.58 -8.70
N LEU A 134 -17.72 0.54 -7.36
CA LEU A 134 -16.49 0.48 -6.59
C LEU A 134 -15.81 -0.89 -6.78
N SER A 135 -14.59 -0.90 -7.31
CA SER A 135 -13.80 -2.12 -7.44
C SER A 135 -13.16 -2.52 -6.11
N SER A 136 -13.08 -3.83 -5.84
CA SER A 136 -12.40 -4.34 -4.64
C SER A 136 -10.87 -4.36 -4.78
N HIS A 137 -10.32 -4.43 -6.00
CA HIS A 137 -8.89 -4.52 -6.29
C HIS A 137 -8.10 -5.62 -5.53
N ALA A 138 -8.80 -6.65 -5.03
CA ALA A 138 -8.18 -7.68 -4.21
C ALA A 138 -7.04 -8.42 -4.95
N GLY A 139 -7.19 -8.64 -6.25
CA GLY A 139 -6.19 -9.33 -7.07
C GLY A 139 -4.91 -8.50 -7.28
N GLU A 140 -5.07 -7.20 -7.50
CA GLU A 140 -3.99 -6.22 -7.67
C GLU A 140 -3.19 -6.08 -6.38
N ILE A 141 -3.88 -5.99 -5.23
CA ILE A 141 -3.26 -5.90 -3.91
C ILE A 141 -2.47 -7.17 -3.58
N GLU A 142 -3.04 -8.36 -3.83
CA GLU A 142 -2.32 -9.62 -3.59
C GLU A 142 -1.16 -9.83 -4.58
N SER A 143 -1.28 -9.31 -5.81
CA SER A 143 -0.17 -9.34 -6.76
C SER A 143 0.98 -8.45 -6.31
N ALA A 144 0.68 -7.25 -5.80
CA ALA A 144 1.68 -6.37 -5.20
C ALA A 144 2.31 -6.99 -3.94
N ALA A 145 1.51 -7.65 -3.10
CA ALA A 145 1.98 -8.32 -1.90
C ALA A 145 2.99 -9.44 -2.19
N ARG A 146 2.82 -10.19 -3.29
CA ARG A 146 3.76 -11.25 -3.69
C ARG A 146 5.12 -10.73 -4.16
N LEU A 147 5.18 -9.46 -4.56
CA LEU A 147 6.42 -8.81 -4.96
C LEU A 147 7.23 -8.34 -3.73
N LEU A 148 6.55 -8.09 -2.60
CA LEU A 148 7.10 -7.54 -1.35
C LEU A 148 7.36 -8.65 -0.32
#